data_AF-A0A8T5BG01-F1
#
_entry.id   AF-A0A8T5BG01-F1
#
_cell.length_a   1.000
_cell.length_b   1.000
_cell.length_c   1.000
_cell.angle_alpha   90.00
_cell.angle_beta   90.00
_cell.angle_gamma   90.00
#
_symmetry.space_group_name_H-M   'P 1'
#
loop_
_entity.id
_entity.type
_entity.pdbx_description
1 polymer ?
#
loop_
_entity_poly.entity_id
_entity_poly.type
_entity_poly.pdbx_seq_one_letter_code
_entity_poly.pdbx_strand_id
1 'polypeptide(L)'
;MKIYAVKTTSGQEETVANFIASKTASKNFLISSVLAFDSIKGYVFVEASAPHIVDEAASGVRHAKGRAKGEIPLSEVEKFLIIKPVVEELNVNDIVEVTSGPFKGLKAKVTNVDKTKGEITIELLEEGFAILPITVHADYVKLLERGVESAREKSG
;
A
#
# COMPACT_ATOMS: atom_id res chain seq x y z
N MET A 1 -7.27 -19.65 -14.23
CA MET A 1 -6.56 -20.18 -13.04
C MET A 1 -7.29 -19.67 -11.80
N LYS A 2 -6.98 -20.21 -10.62
CA LYS A 2 -7.72 -19.92 -9.38
C LYS A 2 -6.75 -19.37 -8.33
N ILE A 3 -7.25 -18.49 -7.47
CA ILE A 3 -6.44 -17.90 -6.40
C ILE A 3 -6.69 -18.66 -5.11
N TYR A 4 -5.62 -18.95 -4.39
CA TYR A 4 -5.66 -19.62 -3.10
C TYR A 4 -4.85 -18.84 -2.08
N ALA A 5 -5.26 -18.89 -0.81
CA ALA A 5 -4.52 -18.25 0.27
C ALA A 5 -3.67 -19.27 1.04
N VAL A 6 -2.41 -18.95 1.29
CA VAL A 6 -1.50 -19.69 2.16
C VAL A 6 -1.39 -18.93 3.47
N LYS A 7 -1.70 -19.59 4.59
CA LYS A 7 -1.53 -19.02 5.93
C LYS A 7 -0.04 -18.89 6.24
N THR A 8 0.35 -17.79 6.86
CA THR A 8 1.74 -17.52 7.23
C THR A 8 1.85 -17.12 8.70
N THR A 9 3.08 -16.94 9.16
CA THR A 9 3.34 -16.17 10.38
C THR A 9 3.21 -14.68 10.04
N SER A 10 2.46 -13.93 10.83
CA SER A 10 2.29 -12.49 10.61
C SER A 10 3.65 -11.78 10.59
N GLY A 11 3.88 -10.91 9.61
CA GLY A 11 5.16 -10.23 9.39
C GLY A 11 6.21 -11.08 8.66
N GLN A 12 5.83 -12.22 8.08
CA GLN A 12 6.70 -13.08 7.25
C GLN A 12 6.08 -13.34 5.86
N GLU A 13 5.06 -12.59 5.47
CA GLU A 13 4.31 -12.77 4.23
C GLU A 13 5.22 -12.65 3.01
N GLU A 14 6.00 -11.56 2.93
CA GLU A 14 6.94 -11.32 1.83
C GLU A 14 8.03 -12.40 1.75
N THR A 15 8.58 -12.80 2.90
CA THR A 15 9.57 -13.89 2.97
C THR A 15 8.99 -15.19 2.44
N VAL A 16 7.78 -15.58 2.87
CA VAL A 16 7.10 -16.79 2.38
C VAL A 16 6.81 -16.69 0.88
N ALA A 17 6.32 -15.53 0.40
CA ALA A 17 6.04 -15.30 -1.01
C ALA A 17 7.29 -15.49 -1.89
N ASN A 18 8.41 -14.89 -1.49
CA ASN A 18 9.70 -15.00 -2.19
C ASN A 18 10.22 -16.44 -2.23
N PHE A 19 10.07 -17.19 -1.14
CA PHE A 19 10.45 -18.61 -1.13
C PHE A 19 9.58 -19.45 -2.07
N ILE A 20 8.26 -19.23 -2.06
CA ILE A 20 7.34 -19.94 -2.97
C ILE A 20 7.71 -19.63 -4.43
N ALA A 21 7.90 -18.35 -4.78
CA ALA A 21 8.30 -17.93 -6.12
C ALA A 21 9.67 -18.49 -6.56
N SER A 22 10.64 -18.58 -5.65
CA SER A 22 11.96 -19.17 -5.96
C SER A 22 11.85 -20.68 -6.24
N LYS A 23 10.97 -21.37 -5.52
CA LYS A 23 10.74 -22.81 -5.66
C LYS A 23 10.02 -23.15 -6.97
N THR A 24 9.09 -22.29 -7.42
CA THR A 24 8.38 -22.47 -8.70
C THR A 24 9.31 -22.37 -9.91
N ALA A 25 10.26 -21.44 -9.88
CA ALA A 25 11.28 -21.31 -10.93
C ALA A 25 12.15 -22.57 -11.07
N SER A 26 12.42 -23.27 -9.96
CA SER A 26 13.30 -24.44 -9.94
C SER A 26 12.58 -25.75 -10.28
N LYS A 27 11.27 -25.86 -10.01
CA LYS A 27 10.49 -27.10 -10.14
C LYS A 27 9.40 -27.09 -11.22
N ASN A 28 9.31 -26.00 -11.98
CA ASN A 28 8.34 -25.82 -13.07
C ASN A 28 6.87 -26.03 -12.62
N PHE A 29 6.54 -25.51 -11.44
CA PHE A 29 5.17 -25.56 -10.93
C PHE A 29 4.23 -24.70 -11.80
N LEU A 30 2.98 -25.14 -11.97
CA LEU A 30 1.93 -24.38 -12.66
C LEU A 30 1.33 -23.28 -11.75
N ILE A 31 2.21 -22.42 -11.23
CA ILE A 31 1.87 -21.21 -10.46
C ILE A 31 2.18 -20.01 -11.35
N SER A 32 1.19 -19.14 -11.55
CA SER A 32 1.33 -17.93 -12.36
C SER A 32 1.86 -16.76 -11.55
N SER A 33 1.37 -16.60 -10.33
CA SER A 33 1.68 -15.44 -9.50
C SER A 33 1.62 -15.76 -8.01
N VAL A 34 2.39 -15.00 -7.23
CA VAL A 34 2.41 -15.03 -5.77
C VAL A 34 2.36 -13.57 -5.29
N LEU A 35 1.40 -13.25 -4.42
CA LEU A 35 1.09 -11.90 -3.97
C LEU A 35 1.07 -11.85 -2.45
N ALA A 36 1.80 -10.88 -1.88
CA ALA A 36 1.71 -10.51 -0.48
C ALA A 36 1.25 -9.05 -0.42
N PHE A 37 0.21 -8.76 0.37
CA PHE A 37 -0.31 -7.41 0.55
C PHE A 37 0.14 -6.84 1.89
N ASP A 38 0.60 -5.59 1.91
CA ASP A 38 0.96 -4.92 3.18
C ASP A 38 -0.22 -4.79 4.13
N SER A 39 -1.42 -4.61 3.57
CA SER A 39 -2.69 -4.46 4.28
C SER A 39 -3.26 -5.77 4.83
N ILE A 40 -2.75 -6.94 4.42
CA ILE A 40 -3.25 -8.25 4.86
C ILE A 40 -2.15 -9.01 5.59
N LYS A 41 -2.32 -9.19 6.90
CA LYS A 41 -1.37 -9.95 7.73
C LYS A 41 -1.74 -11.42 7.81
N GLY A 42 -0.71 -12.28 7.83
CA GLY A 42 -0.80 -13.73 8.02
C GLY A 42 -1.21 -14.53 6.79
N TYR A 43 -1.22 -13.92 5.60
CA TYR A 43 -1.61 -14.59 4.35
C TYR A 43 -0.74 -14.17 3.17
N VAL A 44 -0.54 -15.13 2.26
CA VAL A 44 0.01 -14.93 0.91
C VAL A 44 -0.99 -15.52 -0.08
N PHE A 45 -1.18 -14.88 -1.22
CA PHE A 45 -2.12 -15.29 -2.26
C PHE A 45 -1.36 -15.89 -3.44
N VAL A 46 -1.78 -17.06 -3.90
CA VAL A 46 -1.09 -17.82 -4.95
C VAL A 46 -2.09 -18.16 -6.04
N GLU A 47 -1.79 -17.77 -7.27
CA GLU A 47 -2.57 -18.12 -8.44
C GLU A 47 -2.02 -19.40 -9.07
N ALA A 48 -2.84 -20.45 -9.11
CA ALA A 48 -2.42 -21.76 -9.60
C ALA A 48 -3.54 -22.47 -10.38
N SER A 49 -3.17 -23.50 -11.15
CA SER A 49 -4.15 -24.34 -11.86
C SER A 49 -4.94 -25.26 -10.94
N ALA A 50 -4.36 -25.68 -9.81
CA ALA A 50 -4.99 -26.59 -8.85
C ALA A 50 -4.50 -26.38 -7.41
N PRO A 51 -5.31 -26.72 -6.39
CA PRO A 51 -4.98 -26.48 -4.99
C PRO A 51 -3.76 -27.26 -4.48
N HIS A 52 -3.59 -28.50 -4.94
CA HIS A 52 -2.48 -29.36 -4.51
C HIS A 52 -1.10 -28.82 -4.94
N ILE A 53 -1.04 -28.04 -6.02
CA ILE A 53 0.18 -27.39 -6.50
C ILE A 53 0.64 -26.33 -5.50
N VAL A 54 -0.32 -25.58 -4.94
CA VAL A 54 -0.03 -24.59 -3.88
C VAL A 54 0.42 -25.29 -2.61
N ASP A 55 -0.21 -26.42 -2.26
CA ASP A 55 0.18 -27.22 -1.09
C ASP A 55 1.62 -27.74 -1.22
N GLU A 56 2.02 -28.22 -2.40
CA GLU A 56 3.38 -28.68 -2.67
C GLU A 56 4.40 -27.52 -2.70
N ALA A 57 4.04 -26.39 -3.30
CA ALA A 57 4.90 -25.21 -3.34
C ALA A 57 5.16 -24.65 -1.94
N ALA A 58 4.13 -24.58 -1.08
CA ALA A 58 4.24 -24.13 0.30
C ALA A 58 4.90 -25.16 1.23
N SER A 59 4.94 -26.44 0.85
CA SER A 59 5.54 -27.50 1.67
C SER A 59 7.02 -27.25 1.96
N GLY A 60 7.41 -27.36 3.23
CA GLY A 60 8.79 -27.13 3.68
C GLY A 60 9.22 -25.65 3.69
N VAL A 61 8.35 -24.71 3.32
CA VAL A 61 8.64 -23.28 3.43
C VAL A 61 8.47 -22.86 4.89
N ARG A 62 9.54 -22.34 5.49
CA ARG A 62 9.52 -21.82 6.86
C ARG A 62 8.47 -20.71 6.96
N HIS A 63 7.72 -20.69 8.06
CA HIS A 63 6.61 -19.77 8.33
C HIS A 63 5.33 -19.97 7.51
N ALA A 64 5.31 -20.83 6.49
CA ALA A 64 4.08 -21.26 5.85
C ALA A 64 3.34 -22.27 6.75
N LYS A 65 2.05 -22.04 7.01
CA LYS A 65 1.18 -22.83 7.89
C LYS A 65 0.13 -23.63 7.13
N GLY A 66 0.34 -23.81 5.83
CA GLY A 66 -0.58 -24.51 4.93
C GLY A 66 -1.65 -23.60 4.31
N ARG A 67 -2.34 -24.14 3.31
CA ARG A 67 -3.36 -23.40 2.54
C ARG A 67 -4.68 -23.29 3.31
N ALA A 68 -5.35 -22.15 3.16
CA ALA A 68 -6.73 -21.99 3.59
C ALA A 68 -7.67 -22.84 2.73
N LYS A 69 -8.84 -23.19 3.29
CA LYS A 69 -9.85 -23.94 2.54
C LYS A 69 -10.54 -23.01 1.54
N GLY A 70 -10.88 -23.56 0.37
CA GLY A 70 -11.59 -22.83 -0.68
C GLY A 70 -10.69 -22.04 -1.62
N GLU A 71 -11.35 -21.35 -2.53
CA GLU A 71 -10.79 -20.49 -3.57
C GLU A 71 -11.11 -19.04 -3.21
N ILE A 72 -10.21 -18.11 -3.51
CA ILE A 72 -10.45 -16.67 -3.35
C ILE A 72 -10.94 -16.12 -4.70
N PRO A 73 -12.13 -15.50 -4.76
CA PRO A 73 -12.57 -14.79 -5.96
C PRO A 73 -11.63 -13.64 -6.30
N LEU A 74 -11.35 -13.42 -7.59
CA LEU A 74 -10.48 -12.31 -8.03
C LEU A 74 -10.98 -10.95 -7.52
N SER A 75 -12.29 -10.74 -7.50
CA SER A 75 -12.93 -9.51 -6.99
C SER A 75 -12.61 -9.19 -5.53
N GLU A 76 -12.25 -10.19 -4.71
CA GLU A 76 -11.79 -9.94 -3.34
C GLU A 76 -10.34 -9.47 -3.30
N VAL A 77 -9.50 -9.98 -4.19
CA VAL A 77 -8.08 -9.63 -4.29
C VAL A 77 -7.91 -8.23 -4.90
N GLU A 78 -8.73 -7.88 -5.89
CA GLU A 78 -8.69 -6.58 -6.59
C GLU A 78 -8.86 -5.38 -5.65
N LYS A 79 -9.64 -5.52 -4.57
CA LYS A 79 -9.83 -4.48 -3.55
C LYS A 79 -8.53 -4.04 -2.89
N PHE A 80 -7.51 -4.90 -2.91
CA PHE A 80 -6.21 -4.65 -2.29
C PHE A 80 -5.11 -4.32 -3.31
N LEU A 81 -5.37 -4.50 -4.62
CA LEU A 81 -4.43 -4.14 -5.69
C LEU A 81 -4.43 -2.63 -5.98
N ILE A 82 -5.48 -1.90 -5.58
CA ILE A 82 -5.56 -0.45 -5.70
C ILE A 82 -4.80 0.18 -4.52
N ILE A 83 -3.48 0.20 -4.58
CA ILE A 83 -2.68 1.12 -3.78
C ILE A 83 -2.66 2.42 -4.57
N LYS A 84 -3.65 3.31 -4.37
CA LYS A 84 -3.49 4.70 -4.82
C LYS A 84 -2.44 5.32 -3.91
N PRO A 85 -1.29 5.77 -4.43
CA PRO A 85 -0.33 6.49 -3.62
C PRO A 85 -1.03 7.67 -2.95
N VAL A 86 -0.82 7.90 -1.66
CA VAL A 86 -1.48 9.00 -0.93
C VAL A 86 -1.26 10.34 -1.64
N VAL A 87 -0.08 10.51 -2.26
CA VAL A 87 0.27 11.69 -3.07
C VAL A 87 -0.67 11.92 -4.27
N GLU A 88 -1.25 10.86 -4.85
CA GLU A 88 -2.21 10.98 -5.96
C GLU A 88 -3.56 11.55 -5.49
N GLU A 89 -3.85 11.41 -4.20
CA GLU A 89 -5.07 11.91 -3.59
C GLU A 89 -4.89 13.29 -2.97
N LEU A 90 -3.71 13.90 -3.00
CA LEU A 90 -3.47 15.22 -2.42
C LEU A 90 -3.38 16.31 -3.49
N ASN A 91 -3.92 17.49 -3.17
CA ASN A 91 -3.87 18.67 -4.01
C ASN A 91 -3.28 19.86 -3.25
N VAL A 92 -2.78 20.85 -4.00
CA VAL A 92 -2.43 22.14 -3.43
C VAL A 92 -3.66 22.77 -2.78
N ASN A 93 -3.47 23.42 -1.63
CA ASN A 93 -4.47 23.98 -0.73
C ASN A 93 -5.29 22.97 0.10
N ASP A 94 -5.06 21.67 -0.03
CA ASP A 94 -5.64 20.70 0.90
C ASP A 94 -5.14 20.98 2.33
N ILE A 95 -6.02 20.82 3.33
CA ILE A 95 -5.66 20.83 4.74
C ILE A 95 -5.44 19.40 5.18
N VAL A 96 -4.28 19.16 5.78
CA VAL A 96 -3.84 17.84 6.22
C VAL A 96 -3.42 17.88 7.69
N GLU A 97 -3.49 16.74 8.37
CA GLU A 97 -2.87 16.52 9.68
C GLU A 97 -1.58 15.74 9.50
N VAL A 98 -0.49 16.17 10.13
CA VAL A 98 0.76 15.41 10.16
C VAL A 98 0.60 14.24 11.13
N THR A 99 0.79 13.00 10.67
CA THR A 99 0.57 11.78 11.46
C THR A 99 1.84 11.22 12.09
N SER A 100 3.01 11.69 11.63
CA SER A 100 4.33 11.15 11.99
C SER A 100 5.40 12.24 12.09
N GLY A 101 6.48 11.97 12.84
CA GLY A 101 7.60 12.90 12.98
C GLY A 101 7.37 14.00 14.03
N PRO A 102 8.26 15.02 14.07
CA PRO A 102 8.27 16.04 15.13
C PRO A 102 7.03 16.96 15.13
N PHE A 103 6.32 17.04 14.01
CA PHE A 103 5.12 17.88 13.85
C PHE A 103 3.81 17.09 13.95
N LYS A 104 3.88 15.84 14.44
CA LYS A 104 2.70 14.97 14.58
C LYS A 104 1.58 15.65 15.37
N GLY A 105 0.36 15.59 14.83
CA GLY A 105 -0.85 16.18 15.39
C GLY A 105 -1.13 17.62 14.94
N LEU A 106 -0.16 18.28 14.29
CA LEU A 106 -0.37 19.62 13.77
C LEU A 106 -1.09 19.59 12.42
N LYS A 107 -1.93 20.60 12.19
CA LYS A 107 -2.56 20.84 10.89
C LYS A 107 -1.64 21.64 9.99
N ALA A 108 -1.68 21.34 8.71
CA ALA A 108 -0.89 22.02 7.70
C ALA A 108 -1.69 22.18 6.41
N LYS A 109 -1.35 23.20 5.62
CA LYS A 109 -1.86 23.41 4.27
C LYS A 109 -0.82 22.94 3.26
N VAL A 110 -1.24 22.14 2.29
CA VAL A 110 -0.38 21.68 1.20
C VAL A 110 -0.10 22.84 0.24
N THR A 111 1.16 23.12 -0.03
CA THR A 111 1.58 24.19 -0.96
C THR A 111 2.18 23.64 -2.25
N ASN A 112 2.71 22.42 -2.24
CA ASN A 112 3.21 21.74 -3.42
C ASN A 112 3.05 20.23 -3.32
N VAL A 113 2.86 19.56 -4.45
CA VAL A 113 2.73 18.10 -4.55
C VAL A 113 3.66 17.58 -5.65
N ASP A 114 4.67 16.80 -5.29
CA ASP A 114 5.54 16.09 -6.22
C ASP A 114 5.12 14.62 -6.29
N LYS A 115 4.22 14.32 -7.25
CA LYS A 115 3.70 12.97 -7.50
C LYS A 115 4.78 11.97 -7.92
N THR A 116 5.85 12.45 -8.55
CA THR A 116 6.94 11.58 -9.02
C THR A 116 7.78 11.09 -7.84
N LYS A 117 7.99 11.96 -6.84
CA LYS A 117 8.77 11.63 -5.64
C LYS A 117 7.94 11.10 -4.47
N GLY A 118 6.61 11.23 -4.52
CA GLY A 118 5.76 10.90 -3.38
C GLY A 118 5.89 11.91 -2.23
N GLU A 119 6.34 13.13 -2.53
CA GLU A 119 6.61 14.17 -1.54
C GLU A 119 5.59 15.32 -1.65
N ILE A 120 5.31 15.96 -0.53
CA ILE A 120 4.51 17.19 -0.46
C ILE A 120 5.26 18.25 0.32
N THR A 121 5.03 19.51 -0.03
CA THR A 121 5.45 20.65 0.79
C THR A 121 4.24 21.17 1.53
N ILE A 122 4.39 21.40 2.84
CA ILE A 122 3.33 21.84 3.74
C ILE A 122 3.73 23.11 4.50
N GLU A 123 2.74 23.92 4.83
CA GLU A 123 2.84 25.06 5.76
C GLU A 123 1.99 24.76 7.00
N LEU A 124 2.59 24.74 8.18
CA LEU A 124 1.88 24.49 9.43
C LEU A 124 0.90 25.64 9.74
N LEU A 125 -0.31 25.32 10.18
CA LEU A 125 -1.35 26.30 10.54
C LEU A 125 -1.24 26.77 12.00
N GLU A 126 -0.34 26.18 12.79
CA GLU A 126 -0.08 26.56 14.18
C GLU A 126 0.62 27.94 14.26
N GLU A 127 0.21 28.77 15.23
CA GLU A 127 0.79 30.10 15.43
C GLU A 127 2.31 30.01 15.66
N GLY A 128 3.08 30.81 14.91
CA GLY A 128 4.54 30.83 14.97
C GLY A 128 5.27 29.85 14.04
N PHE A 129 4.57 28.92 13.37
CA PHE A 129 5.18 27.92 12.48
C PHE A 129 4.90 28.12 10.98
N ALA A 130 3.95 28.97 10.61
CA ALA A 130 3.45 29.12 9.24
C ALA A 130 4.45 29.65 8.19
N ILE A 131 5.67 30.03 8.58
CA ILE A 131 6.63 30.71 7.70
C ILE A 131 7.63 29.73 7.06
N LEU A 132 7.82 28.53 7.62
CA LEU A 132 8.79 27.57 7.11
C LEU A 132 8.11 26.48 6.25
N PRO A 133 8.38 26.39 4.94
CA PRO A 133 7.91 25.28 4.14
C PRO A 133 8.65 23.99 4.53
N ILE A 134 7.90 22.93 4.81
CA ILE A 134 8.44 21.63 5.20
C ILE A 134 8.09 20.61 4.13
N THR A 135 9.09 19.92 3.57
CA THR A 135 8.86 18.80 2.65
C THR A 135 8.83 17.49 3.42
N VAL A 136 7.78 16.70 3.23
CA VAL A 136 7.58 15.38 3.84
C VAL A 136 7.07 14.38 2.81
N HIS A 137 7.22 13.09 3.10
CA HIS A 137 6.57 12.04 2.32
C HIS A 137 5.05 12.13 2.49
N ALA A 138 4.28 11.90 1.42
CA ALA A 138 2.81 12.03 1.44
C ALA A 138 2.14 11.09 2.46
N ASP A 139 2.75 9.94 2.75
CA ASP A 139 2.24 9.00 3.76
C ASP A 139 2.29 9.54 5.19
N TYR A 140 3.02 10.63 5.45
CA TYR A 140 3.13 11.24 6.78
C TYR A 140 2.00 12.21 7.08
N VAL A 141 1.04 12.34 6.16
CA VAL A 141 -0.11 13.21 6.36
C VAL A 141 -1.42 12.48 6.12
N LYS A 142 -2.47 13.01 6.72
CA LYS A 142 -3.84 12.57 6.51
C LYS A 142 -4.66 13.77 6.06
N LEU A 143 -5.35 13.64 4.92
CA LEU A 143 -6.27 14.65 4.43
C LEU A 143 -7.41 14.90 5.44
N LEU A 144 -7.63 16.18 5.77
CA LEU A 144 -8.74 16.63 6.61
C LEU A 144 -9.80 17.35 5.77
N GLU A 145 -9.38 18.32 4.94
CA GLU A 145 -10.26 19.16 4.15
C GLU A 145 -9.68 19.36 2.75
N ARG A 146 -10.56 19.35 1.74
CA ARG A 146 -10.18 19.62 0.36
C ARG A 146 -10.00 21.12 0.14
N GLY A 147 -8.92 21.50 -0.53
CA GLY A 147 -8.68 22.88 -0.93
C GLY A 147 -9.80 23.39 -1.83
N VAL A 148 -10.34 24.57 -1.53
CA VAL A 148 -11.29 25.24 -2.42
C VAL A 148 -10.48 25.87 -3.56
N GLU A 149 -10.80 25.48 -4.79
CA GLU A 149 -10.22 26.09 -5.98
C GLU A 149 -10.75 27.53 -6.11
N SER A 150 -10.00 28.51 -5.60
CA SER A 150 -10.31 29.92 -5.85
C SER A 150 -10.13 30.19 -7.34
N ALA A 151 -11.26 30.20 -8.07
CA ALA A 151 -11.34 30.62 -9.45
C ALA A 151 -10.61 31.96 -9.62
N ARG A 152 -9.43 31.94 -10.24
CA ARG A 152 -8.71 33.16 -10.60
C ARG A 152 -9.54 33.90 -11.63
N GLU A 153 -9.99 35.08 -11.21
CA GLU A 153 -10.64 36.12 -12.01
C GLU A 153 -9.88 36.34 -13.32
N LYS A 154 -10.59 36.12 -14.43
CA LYS A 154 -10.23 36.73 -15.72
C LYS A 154 -10.64 38.20 -15.64
N SER A 155 -9.66 39.07 -15.39
CA SER A 155 -9.73 40.50 -15.68
C SER A 155 -8.37 40.84 -16.31
N GLY A 156 -8.24 41.09 -17.61
CA GLY A 156 -9.12 41.91 -18.44
C GLY A 156 -8.59 43.32 -18.37
#